data_AF-A0A8S3HNA7-F1
#
_entry.id   AF-A0A8S3HNA7-F1
#
_cell.length_a   1.000
_cell.length_b   1.000
_cell.length_c   1.000
_cell.angle_alpha   90.00
_cell.angle_beta   90.00
_cell.angle_gamma   90.00
#
_symmetry.space_group_name_H-M   'P 1'
#
loop_
_entity.id
_entity.type
_entity.pdbx_description
1 polymer ?
#
loop_
_entity_poly.entity_id
_entity_poly.type
_entity_poly.pdbx_seq_one_letter_code
_entity_poly.pdbx_strand_id
1 'polypeptide(L)'
;CYSLCEVSFEHNAIKQKRLPDHIDNLPERLPINARYYLKNNHSTETLVPDHLSNELLREGRTSFLQLDSLEICAQLTLRDFALFKSIQTTEYIDHVFKLKSAYGIPQLEKFLKLPNEEMYWTITEIMRENNLVQRSKVIKHLIKIA
;
A
#
# COMPACT_ATOMS: atom_id res chain seq x y z
N CYS A 1 -4.38 -29.65 -18.64
CA CYS A 1 -3.29 -28.76 -18.17
C CYS A 1 -3.87 -27.54 -17.48
N TYR A 2 -3.32 -27.13 -16.34
CA TYR A 2 -3.76 -25.93 -15.60
C TYR A 2 -2.71 -24.83 -15.65
N SER A 3 -3.13 -23.58 -15.49
CA SER A 3 -2.24 -22.42 -15.37
C SER A 3 -2.70 -21.52 -14.21
N LEU A 4 -1.73 -20.92 -13.51
CA LEU A 4 -2.03 -19.97 -12.45
C LEU A 4 -2.27 -18.59 -13.06
N CYS A 5 -3.38 -17.97 -12.69
CA CYS A 5 -3.76 -16.64 -13.14
C CYS A 5 -3.93 -15.71 -11.94
N GLU A 6 -3.38 -14.51 -12.04
CA GLU A 6 -3.72 -13.39 -11.18
C GLU A 6 -4.92 -12.66 -11.77
N VAL A 7 -5.92 -12.41 -10.95
CA VAL A 7 -7.11 -11.65 -11.32
C VAL A 7 -7.23 -10.46 -10.36
N SER A 8 -7.33 -9.26 -10.92
CA SER A 8 -7.53 -8.02 -10.18
C SER A 8 -8.67 -7.21 -10.78
N PHE A 9 -9.26 -6.34 -9.97
CA PHE A 9 -10.27 -5.40 -10.44
C PHE A 9 -9.64 -4.00 -10.54
N GLU A 10 -9.57 -3.45 -11.75
CA GLU A 10 -8.98 -2.15 -12.03
C GLU A 10 -9.86 -1.36 -13.00
N HIS A 11 -10.08 -0.06 -12.74
CA HIS A 11 -10.81 0.85 -13.64
C HIS A 11 -12.18 0.33 -14.10
N ASN A 12 -12.91 -0.33 -13.18
CA ASN A 12 -14.22 -0.92 -13.45
C ASN A 12 -14.21 -2.11 -14.44
N ALA A 13 -13.05 -2.76 -14.61
CA ALA A 13 -12.90 -3.95 -15.43
C ALA A 13 -12.07 -5.02 -14.69
N ILE A 14 -12.38 -6.30 -14.97
CA ILE A 14 -11.56 -7.42 -14.52
C ILE A 14 -10.31 -7.50 -15.40
N LYS A 15 -9.14 -7.43 -14.79
CA LYS A 15 -7.87 -7.75 -15.44
C LYS A 15 -7.43 -9.15 -15.05
N GLN A 16 -7.07 -9.94 -16.03
CA GLN A 16 -6.54 -11.28 -15.84
C GLN A 16 -5.14 -11.36 -16.44
N LYS A 17 -4.18 -11.87 -15.66
CA LYS A 17 -2.81 -12.09 -16.09
C LYS A 17 -2.40 -13.52 -15.77
N ARG A 18 -1.96 -14.28 -16.78
CA ARG A 18 -1.34 -15.59 -16.56
C ARG A 18 0.05 -15.39 -15.95
N LEU A 19 0.35 -16.13 -14.89
CA LEU A 19 1.66 -16.13 -14.25
C LEU A 19 2.59 -17.17 -14.92
N PRO A 20 3.91 -16.92 -14.91
CA PRO A 20 4.91 -17.93 -15.27
C PRO A 20 4.77 -19.21 -14.46
N ASP A 21 5.17 -20.34 -15.05
CA ASP A 21 5.07 -21.66 -14.41
C ASP A 21 6.07 -21.83 -13.25
N HIS A 22 7.13 -21.00 -13.20
CA HIS A 22 8.10 -20.95 -12.12
C HIS A 22 8.08 -19.55 -11.49
N ILE A 23 7.47 -19.43 -10.32
CA ILE A 23 7.40 -18.20 -9.54
C ILE A 23 7.52 -18.54 -8.05
N ASP A 24 8.38 -17.81 -7.35
CA ASP A 24 8.56 -17.91 -5.91
C ASP A 24 7.85 -16.76 -5.18
N ASN A 25 7.65 -16.90 -3.87
CA ASN A 25 7.06 -15.89 -2.98
C ASN A 25 5.70 -15.34 -3.46
N LEU A 26 4.84 -16.22 -3.98
CA LEU A 26 3.47 -15.89 -4.41
C LEU A 26 2.69 -15.03 -3.40
N PRO A 27 2.68 -15.35 -2.08
CA PRO A 27 1.93 -14.57 -1.10
C PRO A 27 2.40 -13.11 -1.00
N GLU A 28 3.71 -12.86 -1.07
CA GLU A 28 4.28 -11.51 -0.94
C GLU A 28 4.05 -10.64 -2.18
N ARG A 29 3.80 -11.28 -3.33
CA ARG A 29 3.63 -10.59 -4.62
C ARG A 29 2.19 -10.21 -4.91
N LEU A 30 1.22 -10.72 -4.15
CA LEU A 30 -0.20 -10.53 -4.43
C LEU A 30 -0.65 -9.12 -4.02
N PRO A 31 -1.12 -8.27 -4.95
CA PRO A 31 -1.75 -7.00 -4.59
C PRO A 31 -2.98 -7.20 -3.70
N ILE A 32 -3.28 -6.21 -2.86
CA ILE A 32 -4.39 -6.30 -1.89
C ILE A 32 -5.76 -6.48 -2.56
N ASN A 33 -5.92 -5.95 -3.79
CA ASN A 33 -7.12 -6.02 -4.62
C ASN A 33 -7.07 -7.15 -5.66
N ALA A 34 -6.17 -8.13 -5.50
CA ALA A 34 -6.00 -9.25 -6.42
C ALA A 34 -6.17 -10.60 -5.72
N ARG A 35 -6.47 -11.61 -6.52
CA ARG A 35 -6.59 -13.02 -6.10
C ARG A 35 -5.98 -13.94 -7.15
N TYR A 36 -5.39 -15.05 -6.69
CA TYR A 36 -4.90 -16.09 -7.58
C TYR A 36 -5.98 -17.13 -7.84
N TYR A 37 -6.12 -17.52 -9.11
CA TYR A 37 -7.05 -18.54 -9.57
C TYR A 37 -6.32 -19.58 -10.43
N LEU A 38 -6.79 -20.83 -10.36
CA LEU A 38 -6.27 -21.90 -11.20
C LEU A 38 -7.18 -22.08 -12.44
N LYS A 39 -6.66 -21.82 -13.64
CA LYS A 39 -7.39 -21.95 -14.91
C LYS A 39 -7.11 -23.30 -15.56
N ASN A 40 -8.15 -24.00 -15.98
CA ASN A 40 -7.99 -25.12 -16.91
C ASN A 40 -7.76 -24.58 -18.32
N ASN A 41 -6.62 -24.90 -18.94
CA ASN A 41 -6.25 -24.39 -20.26
C ASN A 41 -7.13 -24.96 -21.39
N HIS A 42 -7.87 -26.04 -21.14
CA HIS A 42 -8.82 -26.60 -22.10
C HIS A 42 -10.21 -25.96 -22.00
N SER A 43 -10.46 -25.13 -20.96
CA SER A 43 -11.73 -24.40 -20.82
C SER A 43 -11.61 -22.99 -21.40
N THR A 44 -12.59 -22.62 -22.22
CA THR A 44 -12.77 -21.26 -22.74
C THR A 44 -13.60 -20.38 -21.80
N GLU A 45 -14.07 -20.93 -20.67
CA GLU A 45 -14.86 -20.16 -19.70
C GLU A 45 -14.04 -19.03 -19.07
N THR A 46 -14.73 -17.91 -18.84
CA THR A 46 -14.21 -16.78 -18.09
C THR A 46 -14.02 -17.19 -16.62
N LEU A 47 -12.79 -17.04 -16.10
CA LEU A 47 -12.43 -17.41 -14.72
C LEU A 47 -13.29 -16.72 -13.66
N VAL A 48 -13.58 -15.44 -13.89
CA VAL A 48 -14.43 -14.64 -13.01
C VAL A 48 -15.54 -14.05 -13.88
N PRO A 49 -16.77 -14.56 -13.74
CA PRO A 49 -17.95 -13.95 -14.33
C PRO A 49 -18.19 -12.51 -13.84
N ASP A 50 -18.85 -11.69 -14.68
CA ASP A 50 -19.12 -10.28 -14.36
C ASP A 50 -19.93 -10.08 -13.06
N HIS A 51 -20.77 -11.04 -12.66
CA HIS A 51 -21.52 -10.96 -11.40
C HIS A 51 -20.62 -11.07 -10.15
N LEU A 52 -19.50 -11.80 -10.24
CA LEU A 52 -18.51 -11.93 -9.17
C LEU A 52 -17.50 -10.77 -9.15
N SER A 53 -17.46 -9.97 -10.21
CA SER A 53 -16.58 -8.79 -10.31
C SER A 53 -16.83 -7.77 -9.19
N ASN A 54 -18.11 -7.58 -8.83
CA ASN A 54 -18.52 -6.68 -7.75
C ASN A 54 -18.11 -7.19 -6.37
N GLU A 55 -18.07 -8.51 -6.18
CA GLU A 55 -17.60 -9.11 -4.94
C GLU A 55 -16.08 -8.96 -4.80
N LEU A 56 -15.34 -9.18 -5.89
CA LEU A 56 -13.90 -8.89 -5.92
C LEU A 56 -13.60 -7.42 -5.66
N LEU A 57 -14.36 -6.49 -6.23
CA LEU A 57 -14.23 -5.06 -5.94
C LEU A 57 -14.53 -4.77 -4.46
N ARG A 58 -15.54 -5.42 -3.88
CA ARG A 58 -15.89 -5.26 -2.46
C ARG A 58 -14.81 -5.82 -1.54
N GLU A 59 -14.26 -6.99 -1.85
CA GLU A 59 -13.18 -7.62 -1.10
C GLU A 59 -11.85 -6.89 -1.24
N GLY A 60 -11.58 -6.32 -2.42
CA GLY A 60 -10.38 -5.53 -2.67
C GLY A 60 -10.40 -4.15 -2.00
N ARG A 61 -11.55 -3.71 -1.47
CA ARG A 61 -11.66 -2.50 -0.65
C ARG A 61 -11.39 -2.84 0.80
N THR A 62 -10.13 -2.74 1.22
CA THR A 62 -9.76 -2.81 2.63
C THR A 62 -10.03 -1.49 3.33
N SER A 63 -10.83 -1.52 4.39
CA SER A 63 -11.00 -0.38 5.29
C SER A 63 -9.76 -0.23 6.17
N PHE A 64 -9.40 1.01 6.51
CA PHE A 64 -8.32 1.30 7.46
C PHE A 64 -8.45 0.51 8.77
N LEU A 65 -9.67 0.32 9.28
CA LEU A 65 -9.93 -0.42 10.52
C LEU A 65 -9.70 -1.94 10.44
N GLN A 66 -9.59 -2.49 9.22
CA GLN A 66 -9.35 -3.93 9.01
C GLN A 66 -7.86 -4.27 8.98
N LEU A 67 -7.01 -3.26 8.83
CA LEU A 67 -5.56 -3.43 8.85
C LEU A 67 -5.08 -3.58 10.30
N ASP A 68 -4.03 -4.36 10.51
CA ASP A 68 -3.45 -4.53 11.85
C ASP A 68 -2.57 -3.33 12.22
N SER A 69 -2.76 -2.78 13.43
CA SER A 69 -2.05 -1.57 13.86
C SER A 69 -0.53 -1.81 13.97
N LEU A 70 -0.12 -3.01 14.39
CA LEU A 70 1.30 -3.33 14.55
C LEU A 70 1.96 -3.47 13.19
N GLU A 71 1.30 -4.12 12.23
CA GLU A 71 1.81 -4.21 10.86
C GLU A 71 1.94 -2.83 10.20
N ILE A 72 0.94 -1.94 10.36
CA ILE A 72 1.03 -0.56 9.85
C ILE A 72 2.24 0.16 10.45
N CYS A 73 2.40 0.11 11.78
CA CYS A 73 3.52 0.73 12.49
C CYS A 73 4.87 0.19 11.98
N ALA A 74 4.98 -1.13 11.79
CA ALA A 74 6.18 -1.76 11.25
C ALA A 74 6.51 -1.26 9.84
N GLN A 75 5.52 -1.20 8.93
CA GLN A 75 5.72 -0.73 7.57
C GLN A 75 6.09 0.75 7.49
N LEU A 76 5.45 1.61 8.30
CA LEU A 76 5.84 3.03 8.43
C LEU A 76 7.28 3.15 8.90
N THR A 77 7.65 2.43 9.96
CA THR A 77 9.03 2.43 10.50
C THR A 77 10.04 1.95 9.45
N LEU A 78 9.73 0.89 8.69
CA LEU A 78 10.62 0.38 7.64
C LEU A 78 10.80 1.40 6.52
N ARG A 79 9.72 2.06 6.08
CA ARG A 79 9.77 3.12 5.07
C ARG A 79 10.62 4.30 5.55
N ASP A 80 10.38 4.75 6.77
CA ASP A 80 11.05 5.91 7.35
C ASP A 80 12.54 5.64 7.57
N PHE A 81 12.88 4.43 8.04
CA PHE A 81 14.25 3.98 8.19
C PHE A 81 14.96 3.87 6.82
N ALA A 82 14.29 3.35 5.79
CA ALA A 82 14.86 3.26 4.45
C ALA A 82 15.17 4.66 3.89
N LEU A 83 14.27 5.64 4.10
CA LEU A 83 14.52 7.02 3.71
C LEU A 83 15.64 7.65 4.53
N PHE A 84 15.62 7.49 5.85
CA PHE A 84 16.66 7.99 6.75
C PHE A 84 18.06 7.47 6.36
N LYS A 85 18.17 6.17 6.07
CA LYS A 85 19.42 5.55 5.61
C LYS A 85 19.93 6.12 4.28
N SER A 86 19.04 6.64 3.44
CA SER A 86 19.40 7.20 2.14
C SER A 86 19.98 8.62 2.21
N ILE A 87 19.84 9.30 3.36
CA ILE A 87 20.34 10.66 3.58
C ILE A 87 21.87 10.62 3.69
N GLN A 88 22.56 11.43 2.89
CA GLN A 88 24.01 11.56 3.02
C GLN A 88 24.38 12.52 4.15
N THR A 89 25.47 12.26 4.86
CA THR A 89 25.98 13.15 5.92
C THR A 89 26.25 14.56 5.39
N THR A 90 26.66 14.69 4.13
CA THR A 90 26.86 15.98 3.45
C THR A 90 25.58 16.80 3.34
N GLU A 91 24.41 16.17 3.17
CA GLU A 91 23.12 16.88 3.13
C GLU A 91 22.83 17.56 4.47
N TYR A 92 23.18 16.91 5.58
CA TYR A 92 23.02 17.50 6.90
C TYR A 92 23.93 18.73 7.09
N ILE A 93 25.19 18.64 6.67
CA ILE A 93 26.13 19.77 6.69
C ILE A 93 25.60 20.91 5.82
N ASP A 94 25.16 20.62 4.59
CA ASP A 94 24.62 21.60 3.66
C ASP A 94 23.38 22.30 4.24
N HIS A 95 22.48 21.56 4.89
CA HIS A 95 21.29 22.13 5.54
C HIS A 95 21.64 23.02 6.74
N VAL A 96 22.48 22.53 7.66
CA VAL A 96 22.84 23.26 8.89
C VAL A 96 23.56 24.56 8.59
N PHE A 97 24.54 24.52 7.67
CA PHE A 97 25.34 25.68 7.31
C PHE A 97 24.77 26.49 6.13
N LYS A 98 23.60 26.08 5.61
CA LYS A 98 22.93 26.71 4.46
C LYS A 98 23.83 26.85 3.23
N LEU A 99 24.64 25.81 2.97
CA LEU A 99 25.57 25.78 1.85
C LEU A 99 24.82 25.53 0.54
N LYS A 100 25.36 26.08 -0.56
CA LYS A 100 24.84 25.86 -1.91
C LYS A 100 25.73 24.85 -2.64
N SER A 101 25.67 23.58 -2.23
CA SER A 101 26.36 22.50 -2.93
C SER A 101 25.65 22.15 -4.24
N ALA A 102 26.36 21.48 -5.16
CA ALA A 102 25.77 21.05 -6.43
C ALA A 102 24.71 19.95 -6.26
N TYR A 103 24.83 19.13 -5.19
CA TYR A 103 23.90 18.03 -4.90
C TYR A 103 22.70 18.49 -4.05
N GLY A 104 22.91 19.43 -3.13
CA GLY A 104 21.88 19.95 -2.24
C GLY A 104 21.47 18.95 -1.16
N ILE A 105 20.18 18.98 -0.77
CA ILE A 105 19.62 18.22 0.36
C ILE A 105 18.38 17.37 -0.01
N PRO A 106 18.37 16.67 -1.16
CA PRO A 106 17.15 16.09 -1.72
C PRO A 106 16.53 14.97 -0.88
N GLN A 107 17.32 14.13 -0.19
CA GLN A 107 16.77 13.06 0.65
C GLN A 107 16.40 13.59 2.03
N LEU A 108 17.21 14.51 2.57
CA LEU A 108 16.89 15.19 3.81
C LEU A 108 15.58 15.99 3.69
N GLU A 109 15.34 16.69 2.59
CA GLU A 109 14.07 17.38 2.34
C GLU A 109 12.86 16.44 2.31
N LYS A 110 13.00 15.25 1.71
CA LYS A 110 11.93 14.25 1.74
C LYS A 110 11.67 13.77 3.16
N PHE A 111 12.73 13.49 3.90
CA PHE A 111 12.61 13.05 5.29
C PHE A 111 11.93 14.10 6.18
N LEU A 112 12.27 15.37 6.01
CA LEU A 112 11.66 16.48 6.73
C LEU A 112 10.16 16.68 6.40
N LYS A 113 9.68 16.17 5.26
CA LYS A 113 8.26 16.23 4.87
C LYS A 113 7.43 15.13 5.51
N LEU A 114 8.04 13.98 5.88
CA LEU A 114 7.31 12.82 6.41
C LEU A 114 6.39 13.16 7.61
N PRO A 115 6.82 13.90 8.64
CA PRO A 115 5.93 14.20 9.77
C PRO A 115 4.68 14.99 9.36
N ASN A 116 4.80 15.88 8.38
CA ASN A 116 3.67 16.63 7.85
C ASN A 116 2.73 15.72 7.07
N GLU A 117 3.26 14.83 6.23
CA GLU A 117 2.47 13.84 5.49
C GLU A 117 1.68 12.92 6.43
N GLU A 118 2.30 12.46 7.52
CA GLU A 118 1.64 11.61 8.53
C GLU A 118 0.58 12.35 9.33
N MET A 119 0.85 13.61 9.69
CA MET A 119 -0.15 14.48 10.30
C MET A 119 -1.37 14.66 9.39
N TYR A 120 -1.14 15.01 8.11
CA TYR A 120 -2.23 15.17 7.16
C TYR A 120 -2.97 13.87 6.87
N TRP A 121 -2.26 12.74 6.83
CA TRP A 121 -2.87 11.42 6.69
C TRP A 121 -3.82 11.12 7.87
N THR A 122 -3.35 11.34 9.10
CA THR A 122 -4.14 11.18 10.34
C THR A 122 -5.42 12.02 10.27
N ILE A 123 -5.30 13.31 9.92
CA ILE A 123 -6.46 14.22 9.79
C ILE A 123 -7.41 13.72 8.70
N THR A 124 -6.88 13.32 7.56
CA THR A 124 -7.66 12.87 6.40
C THR A 124 -8.48 11.62 6.73
N GLU A 125 -7.89 10.62 7.40
CA GLU A 125 -8.61 9.40 7.76
C GLU A 125 -9.73 9.66 8.78
N ILE A 126 -9.52 10.57 9.75
CA ILE A 126 -10.56 10.94 10.71
C ILE A 126 -11.69 11.72 10.03
N MET A 127 -11.37 12.65 9.12
CA MET A 127 -12.36 13.49 8.44
C MET A 127 -13.13 12.75 7.34
N ARG A 128 -12.57 11.69 6.76
CA ARG A 128 -13.25 10.84 5.77
C ARG A 128 -14.36 9.99 6.40
N GLU A 129 -14.27 9.68 7.69
CA GLU A 129 -15.24 8.82 8.38
C GLU A 129 -16.45 9.64 8.89
N ASN A 130 -17.59 9.45 8.23
CA ASN A 130 -18.83 10.16 8.56
C ASN A 130 -19.56 9.54 9.77
N ASN A 131 -19.38 8.25 10.02
CA ASN A 131 -20.04 7.57 11.13
C ASN A 131 -19.30 7.83 12.44
N LEU A 132 -19.97 8.44 13.43
CA LEU A 132 -19.34 8.81 14.71
C LEU A 132 -18.72 7.63 15.47
N VAL A 133 -19.36 6.45 15.43
CA VAL A 133 -18.88 5.25 16.11
C VAL A 133 -17.68 4.64 15.38
N GLN A 134 -17.67 4.66 14.05
CA GLN A 134 -16.50 4.22 13.29
C GLN A 134 -15.35 5.22 13.44
N ARG A 135 -15.64 6.53 13.45
CA ARG A 135 -14.63 7.58 13.62
C ARG A 135 -13.93 7.47 14.97
N SER A 136 -14.64 7.12 16.04
CA SER A 136 -14.00 6.88 17.34
C SER A 136 -13.09 5.64 17.33
N LYS A 137 -13.45 4.60 16.57
CA LYS A 137 -12.56 3.45 16.32
C LYS A 137 -11.33 3.83 15.52
N VAL A 138 -11.47 4.68 14.48
CA VAL A 138 -10.35 5.19 13.67
C VAL A 138 -9.37 5.95 14.55
N ILE A 139 -9.86 6.86 15.40
CA ILE A 139 -9.03 7.59 16.37
C ILE A 139 -8.31 6.62 17.31
N LYS A 140 -9.03 5.65 17.89
CA LYS A 140 -8.42 4.63 18.75
C LYS A 140 -7.36 3.81 18.01
N HIS A 141 -7.58 3.52 16.74
CA HIS A 141 -6.65 2.75 15.90
C HIS A 141 -5.38 3.57 15.60
N LEU A 142 -5.52 4.85 15.26
CA LEU A 142 -4.37 5.77 15.06
C LEU A 142 -3.55 5.94 16.34
N ILE A 143 -4.20 6.03 17.51
CA ILE A 143 -3.50 6.06 18.82
C ILE A 143 -2.68 4.78 19.07
N LYS A 144 -3.08 3.63 18.53
CA LYS A 144 -2.30 2.39 18.65
C LYS A 144 -1.11 2.32 17.69
N ILE A 145 -1.17 3.05 16.58
CA ILE A 145 -0.08 3.10 15.58
C ILE A 145 1.03 4.03 16.05
N ALA A 146 0.65 5.14 16.72
CA ALA A 146 1.55 6.09 17.37
C ALA A 146 2.28 5.49 18.58
#